data_AF-A0A846LRS3-F1
#
_entry.id   AF-A0A846LRS3-F1
#
_cell.length_a   1.000
_cell.length_b   1.000
_cell.length_c   1.000
_cell.angle_alpha   90.00
_cell.angle_beta   90.00
_cell.angle_gamma   90.00
#
_symmetry.space_group_name_H-M   'P 1'
#
loop_
_entity.id
_entity.type
_entity.pdbx_description
1 polymer ?
#
loop_
_entity_poly.entity_id
_entity_poly.type
_entity_poly.pdbx_seq_one_letter_code
_entity_poly.pdbx_strand_id
1 'polypeptide(L)'
;MSDEQRPVAVKGVASIVVTSVEMGNSDDETRRQVLAWMQATGYIDASFLLEVATAIAKQAQPFDWPVEDQEQRRQIERMLGVVGSSDQLLVALRARELVTALAQELSTGG
;
A
#
# COMPACT_ATOMS: atom_id res chain seq x y z
N MET A 1 -10.53 -19.51 4.23
CA MET A 1 -10.34 -19.42 2.76
C MET A 1 -9.48 -20.59 2.30
N SER A 2 -9.57 -21.03 1.05
CA SER A 2 -8.58 -21.97 0.50
C SER A 2 -7.29 -21.23 0.16
N ASP A 3 -6.14 -21.89 0.21
CA ASP A 3 -4.84 -21.27 -0.14
C ASP A 3 -4.80 -20.72 -1.57
N GLU A 4 -5.63 -21.25 -2.47
CA GLU A 4 -5.81 -20.74 -3.83
C GLU A 4 -6.30 -19.29 -3.89
N GLN A 5 -6.96 -18.82 -2.81
CA GLN A 5 -7.48 -17.45 -2.72
C GLN A 5 -6.49 -16.47 -2.09
N ARG A 6 -5.37 -16.95 -1.54
CA ARG A 6 -4.34 -16.12 -0.90
C ARG A 6 -3.81 -15.02 -1.83
N PRO A 7 -3.50 -15.27 -3.12
CA PRO A 7 -3.06 -14.21 -4.03
C PRO A 7 -4.10 -13.10 -4.24
N VAL A 8 -5.40 -13.44 -4.21
CA VAL A 8 -6.50 -12.48 -4.34
C VAL A 8 -6.61 -11.65 -3.06
N ALA A 9 -6.52 -12.28 -1.89
CA ALA A 9 -6.50 -11.59 -0.60
C ALA A 9 -5.29 -10.64 -0.49
N VAL A 10 -4.10 -11.08 -0.88
CA VAL A 10 -2.88 -10.27 -0.89
C VAL A 10 -3.07 -9.01 -1.74
N LYS A 11 -3.61 -9.14 -2.96
CA LYS A 11 -3.91 -8.00 -3.82
C LYS A 11 -4.97 -7.08 -3.23
N GLY A 12 -6.05 -7.64 -2.69
CA GLY A 12 -7.13 -6.87 -2.07
C GLY A 12 -6.65 -6.02 -0.90
N VAL A 13 -5.90 -6.63 0.03
CA VAL A 13 -5.33 -5.93 1.18
C VAL A 13 -4.30 -4.88 0.74
N ALA A 14 -3.44 -5.20 -0.24
CA ALA A 14 -2.49 -4.22 -0.79
C ALA A 14 -3.20 -2.96 -1.33
N SER A 15 -4.29 -3.14 -2.10
CA SER A 15 -5.10 -2.01 -2.59
C SER A 15 -5.70 -1.19 -1.45
N ILE A 16 -6.22 -1.86 -0.41
CA ILE A 16 -6.83 -1.17 0.73
C ILE A 16 -5.82 -0.31 1.49
N VAL A 17 -4.61 -0.84 1.75
CA VAL A 17 -3.58 -0.08 2.44
C VAL A 17 -3.19 1.15 1.63
N VAL A 18 -2.94 0.97 0.34
CA VAL A 18 -2.55 2.06 -0.56
C VAL A 18 -3.64 3.13 -0.63
N THR A 19 -4.90 2.73 -0.85
CA THR A 19 -6.03 3.66 -0.87
C THR A 19 -6.23 4.35 0.48
N SER A 20 -6.07 3.66 1.60
CA SER A 20 -6.19 4.28 2.93
C SER A 20 -5.17 5.38 3.13
N VAL A 21 -3.92 5.14 2.74
CA VAL A 21 -2.84 6.14 2.80
C VAL A 21 -3.08 7.27 1.80
N GLU A 22 -3.54 6.96 0.59
CA GLU A 22 -3.90 7.95 -0.45
C GLU A 22 -5.01 8.90 0.01
N MET A 23 -6.00 8.39 0.74
CA MET A 23 -7.09 9.18 1.33
C MET A 23 -6.63 10.03 2.53
N GLY A 24 -5.37 9.92 2.95
CA GLY A 24 -4.83 10.66 4.08
C GLY A 24 -5.23 10.11 5.45
N ASN A 25 -5.68 8.84 5.52
CA ASN A 25 -5.97 8.21 6.81
C ASN A 25 -4.69 8.12 7.67
N SER A 26 -4.89 8.10 8.98
CA SER A 26 -3.81 7.85 9.94
C SER A 26 -3.29 6.41 9.84
N ASP A 27 -2.08 6.20 10.38
CA ASP A 27 -1.47 4.87 10.43
C ASP A 27 -2.31 3.91 11.29
N ASP A 28 -2.90 4.42 12.39
CA ASP A 28 -3.77 3.63 13.26
C ASP A 28 -5.08 3.22 12.58
N GLU A 29 -5.70 4.11 11.79
CA GLU A 29 -6.90 3.77 11.01
C GLU A 29 -6.59 2.72 9.96
N THR A 30 -5.48 2.89 9.23
CA THR A 30 -5.04 1.94 8.20
C THR A 30 -4.71 0.58 8.83
N ARG A 31 -4.00 0.56 9.96
CA ARG A 31 -3.73 -0.66 10.74
C ARG A 31 -5.02 -1.38 11.13
N ARG A 32 -6.02 -0.65 11.68
CA ARG A 32 -7.30 -1.26 12.07
C ARG A 32 -8.02 -1.89 10.88
N GLN A 33 -7.99 -1.24 9.70
CA GLN A 33 -8.59 -1.79 8.48
C GLN A 33 -7.87 -3.07 8.02
N VAL A 34 -6.53 -3.10 8.05
CA VAL A 34 -5.74 -4.28 7.70
C VAL A 34 -6.04 -5.43 8.64
N LEU A 35 -6.04 -5.18 9.96
CA LEU A 35 -6.35 -6.20 10.97
C LEU A 35 -7.76 -6.75 10.82
N ALA A 36 -8.76 -5.90 10.54
CA ALA A 36 -10.12 -6.36 10.27
C ALA A 36 -10.19 -7.28 9.04
N TRP A 37 -9.41 -6.98 7.98
CA TRP A 37 -9.31 -7.82 6.81
C TRP A 37 -8.61 -9.15 7.06
N MET A 38 -7.52 -9.16 7.84
CA MET A 38 -6.85 -10.39 8.24
C MET A 38 -7.78 -11.30 9.05
N GLN A 39 -8.57 -10.72 9.96
CA GLN A 39 -9.58 -11.45 10.71
C GLN A 39 -10.69 -12.02 9.80
N ALA A 40 -11.19 -11.23 8.85
CA ALA A 40 -12.25 -11.65 7.94
C ALA A 40 -11.80 -12.77 6.97
N THR A 41 -10.54 -12.74 6.54
CA THR A 41 -9.97 -13.72 5.58
C THR A 41 -9.40 -14.96 6.26
N GLY A 42 -9.00 -14.83 7.53
CA GLY A 42 -8.35 -15.88 8.31
C GLY A 42 -6.83 -15.95 8.12
N TYR A 43 -6.23 -15.07 7.30
CA TYR A 43 -4.78 -14.98 7.13
C TYR A 43 -4.19 -14.08 8.22
N ILE A 44 -3.94 -14.66 9.39
CA ILE A 44 -3.44 -13.94 10.57
C ILE A 44 -1.98 -14.34 10.84
N ASP A 45 -1.12 -14.13 9.85
CA ASP A 45 0.30 -14.46 9.96
C ASP A 45 1.17 -13.38 9.32
N ALA A 46 2.42 -13.29 9.79
CA ALA A 46 3.37 -12.30 9.31
C ALA A 46 3.76 -12.52 7.85
N SER A 47 3.76 -13.77 7.35
CA SER A 47 4.12 -14.09 5.97
C SER A 47 3.12 -13.52 4.97
N PHE A 48 1.83 -13.52 5.31
CA PHE A 48 0.78 -12.88 4.52
C PHE A 48 1.03 -11.37 4.38
N LEU A 49 1.39 -10.68 5.47
CA LEU A 49 1.69 -9.24 5.42
C LEU A 49 2.95 -8.93 4.60
N LEU A 50 3.98 -9.79 4.65
CA LEU A 50 5.16 -9.64 3.80
C LEU A 50 4.84 -9.82 2.30
N GLU A 51 3.91 -10.72 1.97
CA GLU A 51 3.38 -10.86 0.62
C GLU A 51 2.61 -9.61 0.17
N VAL A 52 1.81 -9.01 1.06
CA VAL A 52 1.13 -7.73 0.83
C VAL A 52 2.13 -6.62 0.56
N ALA A 53 3.17 -6.47 1.40
CA ALA A 53 4.23 -5.48 1.19
C ALA A 53 4.94 -5.66 -0.15
N THR A 54 5.17 -6.92 -0.55
CA THR A 54 5.74 -7.26 -1.86
C THR A 54 4.80 -6.91 -3.00
N ALA A 55 3.49 -7.11 -2.84
CA ALA A 55 2.49 -6.75 -3.84
C ALA A 55 2.39 -5.22 -4.04
N ILE A 56 2.49 -4.43 -2.97
CA ILE A 56 2.56 -2.96 -3.04
C ILE A 56 3.80 -2.54 -3.83
N ALA A 57 4.97 -3.13 -3.57
CA ALA A 57 6.20 -2.81 -4.30
C ALA A 57 6.12 -3.10 -5.81
N LYS A 58 5.27 -4.06 -6.20
CA LYS A 58 5.02 -4.45 -7.60
C LYS A 58 3.93 -3.61 -8.28
N GLN A 59 3.24 -2.72 -7.56
CA GLN A 59 2.35 -1.77 -8.21
C GLN A 59 3.15 -0.86 -9.14
N ALA A 60 2.52 -0.46 -10.25
CA ALA A 60 3.19 0.33 -11.29
C ALA A 60 3.79 1.59 -10.66
N GLN A 61 5.11 1.66 -10.65
CA GLN A 61 5.81 2.87 -10.22
C GLN A 61 5.60 3.94 -11.29
N PRO A 62 5.49 5.22 -10.90
CA PRO A 62 5.42 6.30 -11.86
C PRO A 62 6.67 6.30 -12.75
N PHE A 63 6.48 6.55 -14.04
CA PHE A 63 7.57 6.65 -15.00
C PHE A 63 8.52 7.79 -14.62
N ASP A 64 9.84 7.55 -14.64
CA ASP A 64 10.85 8.58 -14.44
C ASP A 64 10.91 9.48 -15.67
N TRP A 65 10.32 10.68 -15.56
CA TRP A 65 10.44 11.72 -16.58
C TRP A 65 11.76 12.48 -16.42
N PRO A 66 12.34 12.97 -17.53
CA PRO A 66 13.45 13.92 -17.46
C PRO A 66 13.12 15.08 -16.51
N VAL A 67 14.11 15.53 -15.73
CA VAL A 67 13.94 16.58 -14.71
C VAL A 67 13.35 17.87 -15.31
N GLU A 68 13.73 18.18 -16.55
CA GLU A 68 13.27 19.35 -17.32
C GLU A 68 11.75 19.35 -17.53
N ASP A 69 11.12 18.17 -17.63
CA ASP A 69 9.69 18.02 -17.88
C ASP A 69 8.86 17.95 -16.59
N GLN A 70 9.49 17.81 -15.43
CA GLN A 70 8.79 17.56 -14.16
C GLN A 70 7.93 18.75 -13.72
N GLU A 71 8.40 19.99 -13.88
CA GLU A 71 7.62 21.17 -13.44
C GLU A 71 6.39 21.38 -14.33
N GLN A 72 6.54 21.24 -15.64
CA GLN A 72 5.43 21.32 -16.59
C GLN A 72 4.38 20.25 -16.28
N ARG A 73 4.82 19.03 -15.94
CA ARG A 73 3.91 17.96 -15.55
C ARG A 73 3.21 18.24 -14.22
N ARG A 74 3.91 18.70 -13.18
CA ARG A 74 3.27 19.10 -11.91
C ARG A 74 2.23 20.19 -12.12
N GLN A 75 2.45 21.09 -13.08
CA GLN A 75 1.46 22.11 -13.44
C GLN A 75 0.22 21.48 -14.10
N ILE A 76 0.40 20.56 -15.04
CA ILE A 76 -0.70 19.81 -15.66
C ILE A 76 -1.45 18.97 -14.62
N GLU A 77 -0.74 18.26 -13.73
CA GLU A 77 -1.32 17.44 -12.66
C GLU A 77 -2.18 18.28 -11.71
N ARG A 78 -1.68 19.46 -11.30
CA ARG A 78 -2.45 20.44 -10.52
C ARG A 78 -3.68 20.95 -11.27
N MET A 79 -3.55 21.25 -12.56
CA MET A 79 -4.69 21.71 -13.38
C MET A 79 -5.76 20.63 -13.56
N LEU A 80 -5.35 19.36 -13.67
CA LEU A 80 -6.25 18.21 -13.81
C LEU A 80 -6.78 17.71 -12.47
N GLY A 81 -6.27 18.21 -11.34
CA GLY A 81 -6.64 17.74 -10.00
C GLY A 81 -6.24 16.29 -9.73
N VAL A 82 -5.20 15.79 -10.41
CA VAL A 82 -4.70 14.42 -10.22
C VAL A 82 -3.55 14.41 -9.22
N VAL A 83 -3.46 13.33 -8.44
CA VAL A 83 -2.33 13.09 -7.52
C VAL A 83 -1.06 12.93 -8.35
N GLY A 84 -0.02 13.69 -7.99
CA GLY A 84 1.23 13.67 -8.72
C GLY A 84 1.96 12.34 -8.60
N SER A 85 2.78 12.02 -9.60
CA SER A 85 3.62 10.81 -9.61
C SER A 85 4.46 10.63 -8.34
N SER A 86 5.11 11.69 -7.86
CA SER A 86 5.89 11.64 -6.61
C SER A 86 5.04 11.37 -5.37
N ASP A 87 3.82 11.89 -5.32
CA ASP A 87 2.90 11.65 -4.22
C ASP A 87 2.41 10.20 -4.22
N GLN A 88 2.15 9.62 -5.40
CA GLN A 88 1.82 8.20 -5.55
C GLN A 88 2.97 7.29 -5.07
N LEU A 89 4.23 7.63 -5.37
CA LEU A 89 5.38 6.90 -4.85
C LEU A 89 5.46 6.99 -3.31
N LEU A 90 5.26 8.17 -2.74
CA LEU A 90 5.25 8.36 -1.28
C LEU A 90 4.13 7.56 -0.61
N VAL A 91 2.94 7.54 -1.20
CA VAL A 91 1.82 6.72 -0.74
C VAL A 91 2.20 5.24 -0.75
N ALA A 92 2.78 4.74 -1.84
CA ALA A 92 3.17 3.33 -1.96
C ALA A 92 4.27 2.95 -0.95
N LEU A 93 5.26 3.83 -0.73
CA LEU A 93 6.33 3.61 0.25
C LEU A 93 5.77 3.56 1.67
N ARG A 94 4.96 4.56 2.06
CA ARG A 94 4.35 4.61 3.39
C ARG A 94 3.43 3.41 3.64
N ALA A 95 2.62 3.03 2.65
CA ALA A 95 1.77 1.83 2.73
C ALA A 95 2.61 0.57 2.97
N ARG A 96 3.74 0.43 2.28
CA ARG A 96 4.66 -0.71 2.45
C ARG A 96 5.31 -0.72 3.83
N GLU A 97 5.76 0.43 4.30
CA GLU A 97 6.37 0.58 5.63
C GLU A 97 5.40 0.18 6.73
N LEU A 98 4.15 0.65 6.67
CA LEU A 98 3.10 0.32 7.64
C LEU A 98 2.85 -1.20 7.72
N VAL A 99 2.68 -1.85 6.57
CA VAL A 99 2.44 -3.30 6.51
C VAL A 99 3.67 -4.09 6.98
N THR A 100 4.87 -3.61 6.68
CA THR A 100 6.11 -4.25 7.14
C THR A 100 6.26 -4.13 8.66
N ALA A 101 5.96 -2.97 9.23
CA ALA A 101 5.96 -2.77 10.68
C ALA A 101 4.96 -3.70 11.38
N LEU A 102 3.75 -3.83 10.81
CA LEU A 102 2.74 -4.75 11.33
C LEU A 102 3.19 -6.22 11.25
N ALA A 103 3.87 -6.63 10.18
CA ALA A 103 4.43 -7.96 10.06
C ALA A 103 5.51 -8.24 11.12
N GLN A 104 6.36 -7.24 11.41
CA GLN A 104 7.38 -7.33 12.45
C GLN A 104 6.76 -7.51 13.84
N GLU A 105 5.73 -6.72 14.15
CA GLU A 105 5.01 -6.83 15.43
C GLU A 105 4.43 -8.23 15.64
N LEU A 106 3.77 -8.79 14.62
CA LEU A 106 3.24 -10.15 14.67
C LEU A 106 4.34 -11.22 14.81
N SER A 107 5.53 -10.97 14.26
CA SER A 107 6.66 -11.89 14.37
C SER A 107 7.34 -11.84 15.75
N THR A 108 7.24 -10.71 16.45
CA THR A 108 7.84 -10.50 17.78
C THR A 108 6.88 -10.78 18.94
N GLY A 109 5.57 -10.73 18.70
CA GLY A 109 4.51 -10.90 19.71
C GLY A 109 3.84 -12.28 19.71
N GLY A 110 4.38 -13.25 18.96
CA GLY A 110 3.90 -14.63 18.85
C GLY A 110 4.77 -15.63 19.60
#